data_AF-A0A349X4S6-F1
#
_entry.id   AF-A0A349X4S6-F1
#
_cell.length_a   1.000
_cell.length_b   1.000
_cell.length_c   1.000
_cell.angle_alpha   90.00
_cell.angle_beta   90.00
_cell.angle_gamma   90.00
#
_symmetry.space_group_name_H-M   'P 1'
#
loop_
_entity.id
_entity.type
_entity.pdbx_description
1 polymer ?
#
loop_
_entity_poly.entity_id
_entity_poly.type
_entity_poly.pdbx_seq_one_letter_code
_entity_poly.pdbx_strand_id
1 'polypeptide(L)'
;MRLINLVRMRTVIVVKFTFMTVLLTSWAGAQQPAPIGHQELNIIESSVVVIDQDNNIGLTSGIEALGDYKYSLDDSLGTVQTQSAQPVSSLKVVVNPLTGRIGLTSGHLIVEYAEGESGPDLALSYGLAVISQLPSLNRIVVQLGDLGEFEQVKESMRLDDRVVSTELEIYYGGYKAQ
;
A
#
# COMPACT_ATOMS: atom_id res chain seq x y z
N MET A 1 -39.54 -88.65 32.89
CA MET A 1 -39.61 -88.16 31.50
C MET A 1 -38.75 -86.90 31.43
N ARG A 2 -37.64 -86.98 30.66
CA ARG A 2 -36.88 -85.92 29.93
C ARG A 2 -36.76 -84.51 30.59
N LEU A 3 -35.62 -83.82 30.65
CA LEU A 3 -34.42 -83.80 29.82
C LEU A 3 -33.26 -83.16 30.62
N ILE A 4 -32.06 -83.71 30.41
CA ILE A 4 -30.76 -83.05 30.61
C ILE A 4 -30.65 -81.91 29.60
N ASN A 5 -30.13 -80.74 29.98
CA ASN A 5 -29.17 -80.06 29.11
C ASN A 5 -28.27 -79.04 29.84
N LEU A 6 -27.00 -79.20 29.50
CA LEU A 6 -25.79 -78.51 29.93
C LEU A 6 -25.44 -77.49 28.85
N VAL A 7 -25.38 -76.19 29.16
CA VAL A 7 -24.70 -75.18 28.31
C VAL A 7 -24.18 -74.05 29.22
N ARG A 8 -22.89 -74.04 29.56
CA ARG A 8 -21.77 -73.38 28.86
C ARG A 8 -21.84 -71.84 28.89
N MET A 9 -21.13 -71.27 29.86
CA MET A 9 -20.19 -70.16 29.77
C MET A 9 -20.28 -69.27 28.51
N ARG A 10 -20.51 -67.97 28.71
CA ARG A 10 -19.78 -66.90 28.02
C ARG A 10 -19.98 -65.56 28.74
N THR A 11 -18.89 -65.14 29.37
CA THR A 11 -18.63 -63.78 29.84
C THR A 11 -18.88 -62.79 28.69
N VAL A 12 -19.80 -61.83 28.89
CA VAL A 12 -19.92 -60.67 28.02
C VAL A 12 -19.35 -59.49 28.79
N ILE A 13 -18.08 -59.19 28.53
CA ILE A 13 -17.48 -57.91 28.93
C ILE A 13 -18.09 -56.86 28.00
N VAL A 14 -19.02 -56.06 28.52
CA VAL A 14 -19.52 -54.87 27.84
C VAL A 14 -18.43 -53.81 27.93
N VAL A 15 -17.57 -53.74 26.91
CA VAL A 15 -16.69 -52.59 26.72
C VAL A 15 -17.58 -51.44 26.26
N LYS A 16 -17.88 -50.51 27.17
CA LYS A 16 -18.45 -49.20 26.81
C LYS A 16 -17.40 -48.45 26.00
N PHE A 17 -17.53 -48.50 24.67
CA PHE A 17 -16.85 -47.55 23.79
C PHE A 17 -17.57 -46.21 23.90
N THR A 18 -17.08 -45.36 24.79
CA THR A 18 -17.40 -43.94 24.77
C THR A 18 -16.78 -43.36 23.51
N PHE A 19 -17.59 -43.10 22.49
CA PHE A 19 -17.18 -42.28 21.34
C PHE A 19 -16.92 -40.87 21.86
N MET A 20 -15.65 -40.57 22.12
CA MET A 20 -15.19 -39.22 22.36
C MET A 20 -15.05 -38.55 21.00
N THR A 21 -16.07 -37.80 20.60
CA THR A 21 -16.03 -36.96 19.41
C THR A 21 -14.98 -35.88 19.65
N VAL A 22 -13.76 -36.11 19.17
CA VAL A 22 -12.73 -35.07 19.10
C VAL A 22 -13.16 -34.12 17.98
N LEU A 23 -13.79 -33.01 18.36
CA LEU A 23 -13.89 -31.84 17.49
C LEU A 23 -12.47 -31.32 17.27
N LEU A 24 -11.88 -31.69 16.14
CA LEU A 24 -10.78 -30.95 15.55
C LEU A 24 -11.34 -29.61 15.11
N THR A 25 -11.31 -28.61 15.99
CA THR A 25 -11.42 -27.23 15.56
C THR A 25 -10.16 -26.94 14.75
N SER A 26 -10.29 -27.00 13.43
CA SER A 26 -9.29 -26.39 12.56
C SER A 26 -9.23 -24.93 12.95
N TRP A 27 -8.14 -24.53 13.58
CA TRP A 27 -7.72 -23.15 13.64
C TRP A 27 -7.40 -22.76 12.19
N ALA A 28 -8.43 -22.42 11.43
CA ALA A 28 -8.26 -21.45 10.37
C ALA A 28 -7.82 -20.19 11.11
N GLY A 29 -6.51 -20.03 11.26
CA GLY A 29 -5.97 -18.71 11.49
C GLY A 29 -6.48 -17.89 10.33
N ALA A 30 -7.54 -17.12 10.58
CA ALA A 30 -7.79 -15.94 9.77
C ALA A 30 -6.46 -15.21 9.82
N GLN A 31 -5.71 -15.24 8.72
CA GLN A 31 -4.65 -14.27 8.51
C GLN A 31 -5.36 -12.95 8.73
N GLN A 32 -5.11 -12.33 9.88
CA GLN A 32 -5.48 -10.94 10.07
C GLN A 32 -4.93 -10.24 8.82
N PRO A 33 -5.77 -9.49 8.08
CA PRO A 33 -5.26 -8.67 7.00
C PRO A 33 -4.05 -7.94 7.57
N ALA A 34 -2.91 -8.04 6.89
CA ALA A 34 -1.70 -7.35 7.32
C ALA A 34 -2.09 -5.92 7.66
N PRO A 35 -1.62 -5.36 8.80
CA PRO A 35 -1.96 -3.99 9.14
C PRO A 35 -1.67 -3.13 7.92
N ILE A 36 -2.71 -2.50 7.39
CA ILE A 36 -2.62 -1.56 6.26
C ILE A 36 -1.49 -0.61 6.65
N GLY A 37 -0.41 -0.59 5.87
CA GLY A 37 0.77 0.20 6.18
C GLY A 37 0.36 1.65 6.33
N HIS A 38 0.24 2.13 7.56
CA HIS A 38 -0.03 3.53 7.85
C HIS A 38 1.23 4.30 7.54
N GLN A 39 1.42 4.69 6.29
CA GLN A 39 2.45 5.65 5.93
C GLN A 39 1.83 7.04 6.02
N GLU A 40 1.98 7.68 7.17
CA GLU A 40 1.77 9.12 7.28
C GLU A 40 2.85 9.80 6.45
N LEU A 41 2.44 10.68 5.53
CA LEU A 41 3.34 11.35 4.58
C LEU A 41 3.05 12.84 4.64
N ASN A 42 4.11 13.64 4.74
CA ASN A 42 3.99 15.08 4.64
C ASN A 42 4.37 15.52 3.23
N ILE A 43 3.38 15.95 2.44
CA ILE A 43 3.60 16.51 1.10
C ILE A 43 3.83 18.01 1.25
N ILE A 44 4.96 18.49 0.73
CA ILE A 44 5.34 19.90 0.83
C ILE A 44 4.90 20.60 -0.47
N GLU A 45 3.68 21.12 -0.49
CA GLU A 45 3.10 21.78 -1.68
C GLU A 45 3.92 22.99 -2.17
N SER A 46 4.57 23.71 -1.25
CA SER A 46 5.44 24.84 -1.58
C SER A 46 6.80 24.42 -2.15
N SER A 47 7.09 23.11 -2.24
CA SER A 47 8.35 22.65 -2.80
C SER A 47 8.46 22.95 -4.30
N VAL A 48 9.68 23.26 -4.71
CA VAL A 48 10.08 23.43 -6.11
C VAL A 48 11.00 22.29 -6.48
N VAL A 49 10.73 21.63 -7.60
CA VAL A 49 11.49 20.51 -8.12
C VAL A 49 11.87 20.78 -9.57
N VAL A 50 13.14 20.54 -9.90
CA VAL A 50 13.67 20.67 -11.27
C VAL A 50 14.48 19.43 -11.65
N ILE A 51 14.53 19.12 -12.94
CA ILE A 51 15.48 18.14 -13.47
C ILE A 51 16.79 18.85 -13.77
N ASP A 52 17.91 18.26 -13.32
CA ASP A 52 19.26 18.77 -13.50
C ASP A 52 20.23 17.63 -13.87
N GLN A 53 20.00 17.01 -15.03
CA GLN A 53 20.77 15.86 -15.53
C GLN A 53 22.26 16.16 -15.69
N ASP A 54 22.59 17.39 -16.10
CA ASP A 54 23.97 17.83 -16.29
C ASP A 54 24.62 18.31 -14.98
N ASN A 55 23.88 18.30 -13.86
CA ASN A 55 24.32 18.74 -12.54
C ASN A 55 24.89 20.18 -12.55
N ASN A 56 24.22 21.10 -13.25
CA ASN A 56 24.61 22.50 -13.39
C ASN A 56 24.15 23.35 -12.19
N ILE A 57 23.19 22.89 -11.40
CA ILE A 57 22.74 23.57 -10.19
C ILE A 57 23.54 23.06 -9.00
N GLY A 58 24.32 23.99 -8.41
CA GLY A 58 25.07 23.74 -7.18
C GLY A 58 24.15 23.49 -5.98
N LEU A 59 24.55 22.54 -5.14
CA LEU A 59 23.89 22.31 -3.84
C LEU A 59 24.18 23.47 -2.89
N THR A 60 23.17 23.87 -2.13
CA THR A 60 23.28 24.92 -1.10
C THR A 60 22.47 24.50 0.12
N SER A 61 22.42 25.34 1.16
CA SER A 61 21.54 25.09 2.32
C SER A 61 20.05 25.07 1.98
N GLY A 62 19.64 25.63 0.83
CA GLY A 62 18.26 25.64 0.36
C GLY A 62 18.01 24.75 -0.87
N ILE A 63 19.06 24.13 -1.42
CA ILE A 63 18.97 23.30 -2.64
C ILE A 63 19.61 21.94 -2.38
N GLU A 64 18.78 20.90 -2.38
CA GLU A 64 19.17 19.52 -2.19
C GLU A 64 18.95 18.70 -3.47
N ALA A 65 19.40 17.44 -3.47
CA ALA A 65 19.31 16.57 -4.65
C ALA A 65 18.75 15.18 -4.32
N LEU A 66 18.01 14.62 -5.27
CA LEU A 66 17.52 13.26 -5.24
C LEU A 66 17.63 12.61 -6.64
N GLY A 67 18.69 11.84 -6.87
CA GLY A 67 19.01 11.34 -8.21
C GLY A 67 19.38 12.49 -9.15
N ASP A 68 18.68 12.59 -10.28
CA ASP A 68 18.87 13.66 -11.28
C ASP A 68 17.99 14.90 -11.02
N TYR A 69 17.30 14.93 -9.88
CA TYR A 69 16.45 16.04 -9.49
C TYR A 69 17.15 16.92 -8.45
N LYS A 70 16.87 18.23 -8.52
CA LYS A 70 17.12 19.17 -7.43
C LYS A 70 15.79 19.62 -6.87
N TYR A 71 15.75 19.86 -5.56
CA TYR A 71 14.57 20.42 -4.91
C TYR A 71 14.94 21.49 -3.87
N SER A 72 13.99 22.38 -3.61
CA SER A 72 14.06 23.38 -2.54
C SER A 72 12.73 23.47 -1.81
N LEU A 73 12.79 23.70 -0.50
CA LEU A 73 11.61 23.87 0.35
C LEU A 73 11.28 25.33 0.65
N ASP A 74 12.20 26.23 0.29
CA ASP A 74 12.19 27.67 0.61
C ASP A 74 12.18 28.56 -0.65
N ASP A 75 11.83 27.99 -1.81
CA ASP A 75 11.83 28.65 -3.13
C ASP A 75 13.23 29.07 -3.65
N SER A 76 14.32 28.62 -3.01
CA SER A 76 15.68 28.90 -3.49
C SER A 76 15.90 28.51 -4.97
N LEU A 77 15.31 27.41 -5.45
CA LEU A 77 15.38 27.02 -6.85
C LEU A 77 14.59 27.93 -7.79
N GLY A 78 13.47 28.53 -7.35
CA GLY A 78 12.68 29.45 -8.16
C GLY A 78 13.49 30.66 -8.63
N THR A 79 14.51 31.03 -7.85
CA THR A 79 15.43 32.14 -8.15
C THR A 79 16.64 31.74 -9.01
N VAL A 80 16.94 30.45 -9.13
CA VAL A 80 18.11 29.90 -9.85
C VAL A 80 17.66 29.25 -11.16
N GLN A 81 16.97 29.99 -12.02
CA GLN A 81 16.65 29.51 -13.36
C GLN A 81 17.89 29.61 -14.26
N THR A 82 18.72 28.57 -14.22
CA THR A 82 19.75 28.34 -15.26
C THR A 82 19.08 27.71 -16.49
N GLN A 83 19.60 28.00 -17.69
CA GLN A 83 19.01 27.57 -18.97
C GLN A 83 18.92 26.03 -19.14
N SER A 84 19.58 25.25 -18.29
CA SER A 84 19.57 23.78 -18.33
C SER A 84 18.56 23.13 -17.39
N ALA A 85 18.00 23.87 -16.43
CA ALA A 85 17.08 23.30 -15.46
C ALA A 85 15.63 23.40 -15.95
N GLN A 86 14.99 22.27 -16.14
CA GLN A 86 13.58 22.22 -16.54
C GLN A 86 12.71 22.07 -15.28
N PRO A 87 11.84 23.04 -14.96
CA PRO A 87 10.89 22.90 -13.87
C PRO A 87 9.98 21.70 -14.09
N VAL A 88 9.77 20.91 -13.04
CA VAL A 88 8.80 19.81 -13.04
C VAL A 88 7.70 20.14 -12.06
N SER A 89 6.76 20.99 -12.50
CA SER A 89 5.68 21.51 -11.66
C SER A 89 4.76 20.44 -11.07
N SER A 90 4.70 19.26 -11.69
CA SER A 90 3.90 18.13 -11.24
C SER A 90 4.55 17.34 -10.09
N LEU A 91 5.84 17.53 -9.81
CA LEU A 91 6.53 16.82 -8.73
C LEU A 91 6.53 17.64 -7.44
N LYS A 92 6.24 16.97 -6.33
CA LYS A 92 6.36 17.53 -4.98
C LYS A 92 7.26 16.69 -4.11
N VAL A 93 7.92 17.38 -3.17
CA VAL A 93 8.70 16.73 -2.11
C VAL A 93 7.75 16.11 -1.09
N VAL A 94 8.04 14.86 -0.74
CA VAL A 94 7.34 14.12 0.31
C VAL A 94 8.34 13.75 1.39
N VAL A 95 7.95 13.94 2.65
CA VAL A 95 8.74 13.54 3.82
C VAL A 95 7.98 12.48 4.60
N ASN A 96 8.63 11.37 4.89
CA ASN A 96 8.14 10.42 5.88
C ASN A 96 8.55 10.92 7.28
N PRO A 97 7.61 11.36 8.13
CA PRO A 97 7.91 11.98 9.42
C PRO A 97 8.54 11.01 10.43
N LEU A 98 8.31 9.71 10.27
CA LEU A 98 8.86 8.68 11.17
C LEU A 98 10.34 8.39 10.88
N THR A 99 10.73 8.43 9.61
CA THR A 99 12.10 8.07 9.17
C THR A 99 12.94 9.27 8.77
N GLY A 100 12.33 10.44 8.58
CA GLY A 100 12.95 11.60 7.94
C GLY A 100 13.28 11.39 6.46
N ARG A 101 12.84 10.28 5.85
CA ARG A 101 13.18 9.96 4.47
C ARG A 101 12.45 10.90 3.52
N ILE A 102 13.23 11.51 2.62
CA ILE A 102 12.74 12.42 1.56
C ILE A 102 12.54 11.63 0.27
N GLY A 103 11.44 11.90 -0.43
CA GLY A 103 11.16 11.40 -1.77
C GLY A 103 10.43 12.44 -2.61
N LEU A 104 10.14 12.08 -3.86
CA LEU A 104 9.38 12.89 -4.82
C LEU A 104 8.13 12.12 -5.27
N THR A 105 7.00 12.80 -5.44
CA THR A 105 5.77 12.20 -5.98
C THR A 105 5.16 13.07 -7.07
N SER A 106 4.52 12.43 -8.05
CA SER A 106 3.65 13.08 -9.05
C SER A 106 2.16 12.99 -8.71
N GLY A 107 1.82 12.39 -7.56
CA GLY A 107 0.42 12.19 -7.17
C GLY A 107 -0.26 10.96 -7.76
N HIS A 108 0.53 9.98 -8.22
CA HIS A 108 -0.03 8.67 -8.54
C HIS A 108 -0.31 7.89 -7.26
N LEU A 109 -1.56 7.47 -7.10
CA LEU A 109 -2.01 6.61 -6.03
C LEU A 109 -2.24 5.21 -6.58
N ILE A 110 -1.55 4.23 -6.01
CA ILE A 110 -1.78 2.81 -6.27
C ILE A 110 -2.91 2.37 -5.35
N VAL A 111 -3.97 1.81 -5.92
CA VAL A 111 -5.12 1.31 -5.17
C VAL A 111 -5.25 -0.18 -5.43
N GLU A 112 -5.18 -0.97 -4.36
CA GLU A 112 -5.55 -2.37 -4.36
C GLU A 112 -7.02 -2.51 -3.95
N TYR A 113 -7.80 -3.22 -4.75
CA TYR A 113 -9.24 -3.39 -4.55
C TYR A 113 -9.60 -4.86 -4.29
N ALA A 114 -10.77 -5.08 -3.71
CA ALA A 114 -11.24 -6.40 -3.33
C ALA A 114 -11.52 -7.29 -4.55
N GLU A 115 -11.41 -8.62 -4.38
CA GLU A 115 -11.70 -9.56 -5.46
C GLU A 115 -13.17 -9.46 -5.91
N GLY A 116 -13.40 -9.44 -7.22
CA GLY A 116 -14.74 -9.28 -7.81
C GLY A 116 -15.15 -7.82 -8.02
N GLU A 117 -14.41 -6.87 -7.46
CA GLU A 117 -14.64 -5.44 -7.69
C GLU A 117 -14.03 -4.96 -9.02
N SER A 118 -14.57 -3.84 -9.51
CA SER A 118 -14.10 -3.16 -10.71
C SER A 118 -13.29 -1.92 -10.32
N GLY A 119 -11.97 -1.98 -10.54
CA GLY A 119 -11.07 -0.87 -10.29
C GLY A 119 -11.50 0.45 -10.95
N PRO A 120 -11.89 0.48 -12.24
CA PRO A 120 -12.40 1.69 -12.89
C PRO A 120 -13.66 2.28 -12.23
N ASP A 121 -14.61 1.44 -11.82
CA ASP A 121 -15.84 1.91 -11.16
C ASP A 121 -15.57 2.44 -9.75
N LEU A 122 -14.61 1.82 -9.05
CA LEU A 122 -14.08 2.31 -7.79
C LEU A 122 -13.46 3.70 -7.98
N ALA A 123 -12.54 3.88 -8.92
CA ALA A 123 -11.91 5.17 -9.19
C ALA A 123 -12.93 6.27 -9.55
N LEU A 124 -13.94 5.92 -10.36
CA LEU A 124 -15.03 6.82 -10.71
C LEU A 124 -15.83 7.29 -9.48
N SER A 125 -16.01 6.43 -8.48
CA SER A 125 -16.69 6.77 -7.22
C SER A 125 -15.97 7.88 -6.44
N TYR A 126 -14.66 8.05 -6.66
CA TYR A 126 -13.83 9.09 -6.07
C TYR A 126 -13.52 10.25 -7.03
N GLY A 127 -14.07 10.22 -8.25
CA GLY A 127 -13.76 11.24 -9.28
C GLY A 127 -12.30 11.22 -9.75
N LEU A 128 -11.59 10.10 -9.58
CA LEU A 128 -10.18 9.99 -9.92
C LEU A 128 -9.98 9.43 -11.33
N ALA A 129 -8.98 9.95 -12.03
CA ALA A 129 -8.61 9.46 -13.36
C ALA A 129 -7.74 8.20 -13.24
N VAL A 130 -8.15 7.12 -13.91
CA VAL A 130 -7.35 5.90 -14.02
C VAL A 130 -6.24 6.09 -15.03
N ILE A 131 -4.99 5.92 -14.59
CA ILE A 131 -3.78 6.01 -15.42
C ILE A 131 -3.34 4.62 -15.90
N SER A 132 -3.50 3.60 -15.06
CA SER A 132 -3.12 2.23 -15.37
C SER A 132 -4.02 1.23 -14.66
N GLN A 133 -4.18 0.05 -15.27
CA GLN A 133 -4.96 -1.05 -14.72
C GLN A 133 -4.13 -2.34 -14.72
N LEU A 134 -4.16 -3.05 -13.60
CA LEU A 134 -3.49 -4.32 -13.38
C LEU A 134 -4.51 -5.30 -12.80
N PRO A 135 -5.53 -5.70 -13.59
CA PRO A 135 -6.67 -6.45 -13.07
C PRO A 135 -6.29 -7.84 -12.52
N SER A 136 -5.23 -8.45 -13.04
CA SER A 136 -4.71 -9.73 -12.51
C SER A 136 -4.12 -9.62 -11.10
N LEU A 137 -3.86 -8.40 -10.61
CA LEU A 137 -3.36 -8.10 -9.28
C LEU A 137 -4.38 -7.35 -8.43
N ASN A 138 -5.62 -7.19 -8.94
CA ASN A 138 -6.65 -6.32 -8.36
C ASN A 138 -6.11 -4.92 -8.03
N ARG A 139 -5.37 -4.31 -8.97
CA ARG A 139 -4.75 -2.99 -8.77
C ARG A 139 -5.08 -2.02 -9.89
N ILE A 140 -5.20 -0.76 -9.52
CA ILE A 140 -5.22 0.38 -10.43
C ILE A 140 -4.22 1.42 -9.96
N VAL A 141 -3.76 2.24 -10.90
CA VAL A 141 -3.03 3.48 -10.62
C VAL A 141 -3.94 4.62 -11.01
N VAL A 142 -4.18 5.54 -10.10
CA VAL A 142 -5.02 6.72 -10.31
C VAL A 142 -4.22 8.00 -10.09
N GLN A 143 -4.60 9.08 -10.77
CA GLN A 143 -4.01 10.40 -10.58
C GLN A 143 -4.84 11.22 -9.58
N LEU A 144 -4.19 11.74 -8.55
CA LEU A 144 -4.74 12.78 -7.68
C LEU A 144 -4.78 14.10 -8.45
N GLY A 145 -5.94 14.77 -8.45
CA GLY A 145 -6.11 16.08 -9.09
C GLY A 145 -5.42 17.20 -8.32
N ASP A 146 -5.43 17.10 -6.99
CA ASP A 146 -4.73 17.97 -6.04
C ASP A 146 -4.03 17.10 -4.98
N LEU A 147 -2.74 17.34 -4.78
CA LEU A 147 -1.94 16.64 -3.78
C LEU A 147 -2.32 17.05 -2.35
N GLY A 148 -2.87 18.25 -2.16
CA GLY A 148 -3.42 18.70 -0.88
C GLY A 148 -4.61 17.85 -0.39
N GLU A 149 -5.29 17.14 -1.29
CA GLU A 149 -6.42 16.26 -0.97
C GLU A 149 -5.98 14.83 -0.61
N PHE A 150 -4.69 14.50 -0.71
CA PHE A 150 -4.18 13.13 -0.56
C PHE A 150 -4.66 12.45 0.73
N GLU A 151 -4.48 13.07 1.89
CA GLU A 151 -4.85 12.44 3.17
C GLU A 151 -6.37 12.28 3.30
N GLN A 152 -7.18 13.19 2.73
CA GLN A 152 -8.63 13.06 2.73
C GLN A 152 -9.09 11.91 1.83
N VAL A 153 -8.54 11.80 0.62
CA VAL A 153 -8.87 10.72 -0.33
C VAL A 153 -8.47 9.37 0.27
N LYS A 154 -7.25 9.28 0.82
CA LYS A 154 -6.73 8.08 1.47
C LYS A 154 -7.58 7.64 2.66
N GLU A 155 -7.97 8.57 3.53
CA GLU A 155 -8.84 8.23 4.68
C GLU A 155 -10.24 7.80 4.23
N SER A 156 -10.78 8.44 3.18
CA SER A 156 -12.07 8.06 2.61
C SER A 156 -12.03 6.68 1.95
N MET A 157 -10.95 6.34 1.26
CA MET A 157 -10.71 5.01 0.67
C MET A 157 -10.49 3.95 1.75
N ARG A 158 -9.83 4.28 2.86
CA ARG A 158 -9.63 3.35 3.99
C ARG A 158 -10.94 2.84 4.61
N LEU A 159 -12.01 3.62 4.49
CA LEU A 159 -13.34 3.30 5.02
C LEU A 159 -14.24 2.57 4.01
N ASP A 160 -13.81 2.45 2.75
CA ASP A 160 -14.55 1.75 1.69
C ASP A 160 -14.14 0.27 1.68
N ASP A 161 -15.13 -0.61 1.82
CA ASP A 161 -14.92 -2.06 1.92
C ASP A 161 -14.43 -2.70 0.62
N ARG A 162 -14.57 -2.00 -0.50
CA ARG A 162 -14.03 -2.40 -1.80
C ARG A 162 -12.53 -2.13 -1.91
N VAL A 163 -11.96 -1.29 -1.03
CA VAL A 163 -10.54 -0.94 -1.03
C VAL A 163 -9.79 -1.84 -0.03
N VAL A 164 -8.76 -2.52 -0.52
CA VAL A 164 -7.87 -3.31 0.33
C VAL A 164 -6.73 -2.45 0.87
N SER A 165 -6.10 -1.65 0.00
CA SER A 165 -5.03 -0.73 0.40
C SER A 165 -4.80 0.39 -0.60
N THR A 166 -4.14 1.44 -0.14
CA THR A 166 -3.72 2.58 -0.96
C THR A 166 -2.27 2.92 -0.66
N GLU A 167 -1.47 3.17 -1.69
CA GLU A 167 -0.06 3.55 -1.58
C GLU A 167 0.28 4.68 -2.54
N LEU A 168 0.86 5.77 -2.01
CA LEU A 168 1.33 6.87 -2.85
C LEU A 168 2.65 6.47 -3.51
N GLU A 169 2.75 6.63 -4.83
CA GLU A 169 3.99 6.39 -5.56
C GLU A 169 5.02 7.47 -5.19
N ILE A 170 6.16 7.04 -4.63
CA ILE A 170 7.25 7.92 -4.23
C ILE A 170 8.57 7.44 -4.83
N TYR A 171 9.21 8.34 -5.58
CA TYR A 171 10.57 8.18 -6.06
C TYR A 171 11.58 8.56 -4.98
N TYR A 172 12.48 7.65 -4.64
CA TYR A 172 13.50 7.84 -3.60
C TYR A 172 14.94 7.98 -4.14
N GLY A 173 15.11 8.45 -5.39
CA GLY A 173 16.43 8.79 -5.94
C GLY A 173 17.19 7.66 -6.64
N GLY A 174 16.63 6.45 -6.71
CA GLY A 174 17.28 5.28 -7.28
C GLY A 174 18.54 4.83 -6.50
N TYR A 175 18.93 3.57 -6.65
CA TYR A 175 20.27 3.15 -6.22
C TYR A 175 21.26 3.56 -7.32
N LYS A 176 22.20 4.47 -7.02
CA LYS A 176 23.42 4.57 -7.84
C LYS A 176 24.23 3.31 -7.56
N ALA A 177 24.25 2.37 -8.51
CA ALA A 177 25.27 1.33 -8.52
C ALA A 177 26.64 2.03 -8.56
N GLN A 178 27.45 1.79 -7.53
CA GLN A 178 28.84 2.25 -7.46
C GLN A 178 29.70 1.49 -8.46
#